data_AF-A0AAW2HZQ7-F1
#
_entry.id   AF-A0AAW2HZQ7-F1
#
_cell.length_a   1.000
_cell.length_b   1.000
_cell.length_c   1.000
_cell.angle_alpha   90.00
_cell.angle_beta   90.00
_cell.angle_gamma   90.00
#
_symmetry.space_group_name_H-M   'P 1'
#
loop_
_entity.id
_entity.type
_entity.pdbx_description
1 polymer ?
#
loop_
_entity_poly.entity_id
_entity_poly.type
_entity_poly.pdbx_seq_one_letter_code
_entity_poly.pdbx_strand_id
1 'polypeptide(L)'
;MEFTLIIIFLIEITKSLAKTNFEECSRQRTFGYEYVKLYSTDILEQKGSKSLIEIFFFEFYVRAASDAHILLSESNHLEDTLAYEIVIGGGKNSFSQIRLFPKDPKTTQYTSNILSPIDYRGFWIKLEANQVIMVGRKGETEPFLFWVNNQPFQIRYFAFTTWNNVKGEWYFNCKDDPYKDSEFMEGEGNLTALERLKNDLLTLYNPTIIPQREGYPEETIEVYLDARYFHLNEKRGELTLSGTAISKWVDWKLFWNPADYDGIENVRVSPYQIWTPNIRVLNSVSSEEESLLRISGNLAVTSKGEIMWMASFHSVTLCVLGYLNWPFDAHNCSLVFGFRNEPLKINIKYMNVSRVYRTEWEIQKLNWQDLLISQFDRVWGVVEIAFKRRDPSFEFLLLPPFLAATVLALVSFWIHPGSPAKLFLNCGNILILFLILMGIGNQVATLVPSTPKIVILYSWSILVMCVPIVLFVGLKYVPPYVILPRLVSSMLNSSFIEILFLLPQNPEKNLRYSHLREHEEKYVSAIRLVTLIERFFFLIYFFALMIPYLCFLTRFELLNF
;
A
#
# COMPACT_ATOMS: atom_id res chain seq x y z
N MET A 1 -21.35 59.70 -25.57
CA MET A 1 -19.94 59.24 -25.65
C MET A 1 -19.72 57.89 -24.98
N GLU A 2 -20.58 57.42 -24.05
CA GLU A 2 -20.37 56.12 -23.38
C GLU A 2 -20.93 54.89 -24.11
N PHE A 3 -21.84 55.05 -25.09
CA PHE A 3 -22.35 53.91 -25.87
C PHE A 3 -21.43 53.45 -27.01
N THR A 4 -20.54 54.33 -27.50
CA THR A 4 -19.62 54.02 -28.60
C THR A 4 -18.39 53.23 -28.12
N LEU A 5 -17.96 53.43 -26.88
CA LEU A 5 -16.84 52.70 -26.27
C LEU A 5 -17.19 51.24 -25.95
N ILE A 6 -18.43 50.96 -25.55
CA ILE A 6 -18.88 49.58 -25.26
C ILE A 6 -18.98 48.75 -26.55
N ILE A 7 -19.39 49.36 -27.67
CA ILE A 7 -19.45 48.69 -28.98
C ILE A 7 -18.04 48.45 -29.53
N ILE A 8 -17.10 49.39 -29.35
CA ILE A 8 -15.69 49.19 -29.75
C ILE A 8 -15.02 48.10 -28.90
N PHE A 9 -15.29 48.06 -27.59
CA PHE A 9 -14.76 47.02 -26.70
C PHE A 9 -15.35 45.62 -26.99
N LEU A 10 -16.63 45.53 -27.39
CA LEU A 10 -17.25 44.27 -27.84
C LEU A 10 -16.77 43.84 -29.25
N ILE A 11 -16.40 44.78 -30.12
CA ILE A 11 -15.81 44.51 -31.44
C ILE A 11 -14.31 44.13 -31.32
N GLU A 12 -13.59 44.61 -30.31
CA GLU A 12 -12.19 44.21 -30.05
C GLU A 12 -12.08 42.86 -29.32
N ILE A 13 -13.00 42.53 -28.42
CA ILE A 13 -13.06 41.19 -27.80
C ILE A 13 -13.44 40.12 -28.82
N THR A 14 -14.16 40.45 -29.89
CA THR A 14 -14.43 39.51 -30.99
C THR A 14 -13.29 39.38 -32.00
N LYS A 15 -12.28 40.27 -31.96
CA LYS A 15 -11.06 40.17 -32.80
C LYS A 15 -9.87 39.47 -32.11
N SER A 16 -9.95 39.17 -30.81
CA SER A 16 -8.87 38.54 -30.03
C SER A 16 -8.92 37.00 -29.96
N LEU A 17 -9.66 36.33 -30.84
CA LEU A 17 -9.55 34.89 -31.03
C LEU A 17 -8.69 34.66 -32.26
N ALA A 18 -7.51 34.05 -32.07
CA ALA A 18 -6.72 33.49 -33.14
C ALA A 18 -7.68 32.72 -34.07
N LYS A 19 -7.88 33.21 -35.29
CA LYS A 19 -8.63 32.50 -36.32
C LYS A 19 -7.77 31.32 -36.74
N THR A 20 -7.82 30.22 -36.00
CA THR A 20 -7.44 28.91 -36.52
C THR A 20 -8.38 28.66 -37.70
N ASN A 21 -7.83 28.65 -38.91
CA ASN A 21 -8.63 28.63 -40.12
C ASN A 21 -9.10 27.21 -40.43
N PHE A 22 -9.97 26.67 -39.57
CA PHE A 22 -10.68 25.40 -39.80
C PHE A 22 -11.89 25.57 -40.74
N GLU A 23 -12.07 26.74 -41.37
CA GLU A 23 -13.21 27.06 -42.24
C GLU A 23 -13.25 26.12 -43.48
N GLU A 24 -12.09 25.63 -43.92
CA GLU A 24 -11.96 24.68 -45.05
C GLU A 24 -11.78 23.20 -44.63
N CYS A 25 -11.99 22.87 -43.36
CA CYS A 25 -11.90 21.51 -42.84
C CYS A 25 -13.28 20.85 -42.72
N SER A 26 -13.32 19.53 -42.89
CA SER A 26 -14.49 18.75 -42.49
C SER A 26 -14.57 18.66 -40.96
N ARG A 27 -15.75 18.91 -40.39
CA ARG A 27 -15.99 18.92 -38.94
C ARG A 27 -16.90 17.78 -38.49
N GLN A 28 -16.58 17.18 -37.34
CA GLN A 28 -17.47 16.24 -36.65
C GLN A 28 -17.48 16.48 -35.14
N ARG A 29 -18.64 16.24 -34.51
CA ARG A 29 -18.78 16.21 -33.05
C ARG A 29 -19.17 14.81 -32.60
N THR A 30 -18.62 14.36 -31.49
CA THR A 30 -18.90 13.05 -30.90
C THR A 30 -19.22 13.19 -29.43
N PHE A 31 -20.10 12.32 -28.94
CA PHE A 31 -20.41 12.18 -27.53
C PHE A 31 -20.94 10.76 -27.28
N GLY A 32 -20.31 10.03 -26.36
CA GLY A 32 -20.62 8.62 -26.14
C GLY A 32 -19.89 7.67 -27.10
N TYR A 33 -19.90 6.38 -26.76
CA TYR A 33 -19.13 5.32 -27.41
C TYR A 33 -19.94 4.57 -28.48
N GLU A 34 -20.27 5.27 -29.57
CA GLU A 34 -20.94 4.69 -30.74
C GLU A 34 -20.38 5.27 -32.05
N TYR A 35 -20.13 4.41 -33.03
CA TYR A 35 -19.65 4.80 -34.36
C TYR A 35 -20.83 5.04 -35.30
N VAL A 36 -21.45 6.22 -35.18
CA VAL A 36 -22.70 6.55 -35.90
C VAL A 36 -22.45 6.93 -37.36
N LYS A 37 -21.32 7.57 -37.67
CA LYS A 37 -21.03 8.10 -39.00
C LYS A 37 -19.67 7.62 -39.50
N LEU A 38 -19.70 6.82 -40.56
CA LEU A 38 -18.53 6.33 -41.28
C LEU A 38 -18.30 7.15 -42.54
N TYR A 39 -17.03 7.39 -42.86
CA TYR A 39 -16.57 8.16 -44.01
C TYR A 39 -15.76 7.25 -44.91
N SER A 40 -15.96 7.31 -46.24
CA SER A 40 -15.06 6.63 -47.17
C SER A 40 -13.69 7.30 -47.12
N THR A 41 -12.61 6.51 -47.20
CA THR A 41 -11.24 7.03 -47.33
C THR A 41 -11.01 7.77 -48.64
N ASP A 42 -11.88 7.59 -49.64
CA ASP A 42 -11.79 8.25 -50.96
C ASP A 42 -11.94 9.79 -50.86
N ILE A 43 -12.53 10.29 -49.78
CA ILE A 43 -12.73 11.73 -49.58
C ILE A 43 -11.47 12.44 -49.09
N LEU A 44 -10.45 11.70 -48.68
CA LEU A 44 -9.22 12.25 -48.12
C LEU A 44 -8.33 12.77 -49.26
N GLU A 45 -8.06 14.08 -49.27
CA GLU A 45 -7.06 14.65 -50.16
C GLU A 45 -5.66 14.11 -49.77
N GLN A 46 -5.05 13.29 -50.62
CA GLN A 46 -3.72 12.73 -50.38
C GLN A 46 -2.64 13.81 -50.55
N LYS A 47 -2.34 14.53 -49.47
CA LYS A 47 -1.24 15.50 -49.40
C LYS A 47 0.11 14.78 -49.25
N GLY A 48 0.77 14.52 -50.37
CA GLY A 48 2.13 13.98 -50.39
C GLY A 48 2.42 13.21 -51.68
N SER A 49 3.68 13.24 -52.13
CA SER A 49 4.16 12.33 -53.18
C SER A 49 3.93 10.90 -52.68
N LYS A 50 3.11 10.10 -53.38
CA LYS A 50 2.97 8.66 -53.12
C LYS A 50 4.36 8.03 -53.20
N SER A 51 5.03 7.90 -52.06
CA SER A 51 6.18 7.03 -51.95
C SER A 51 5.67 5.61 -52.18
N LEU A 52 6.46 4.76 -52.85
CA LEU A 52 6.11 3.36 -53.11
C LEU A 52 5.86 2.53 -51.83
N ILE A 53 6.11 3.11 -50.65
CA ILE A 53 6.09 2.47 -49.33
C ILE A 53 4.85 2.91 -48.52
N GLU A 54 4.22 4.04 -48.82
CA GLU A 54 3.11 4.60 -48.03
C GLU A 54 1.75 4.23 -48.64
N ILE A 55 0.97 3.41 -47.94
CA ILE A 55 -0.31 2.89 -48.46
C ILE A 55 -1.54 3.63 -47.92
N PHE A 56 -1.43 4.24 -46.74
CA PHE A 56 -2.48 5.09 -46.18
C PHE A 56 -1.87 6.15 -45.26
N PHE A 57 -2.35 7.38 -45.39
CA PHE A 57 -1.99 8.48 -44.52
C PHE A 57 -3.21 9.33 -44.23
N PHE A 58 -3.41 9.65 -42.96
CA PHE A 58 -4.57 10.37 -42.50
C PHE A 58 -4.21 11.32 -41.37
N GLU A 59 -4.47 12.60 -41.57
CA GLU A 59 -4.28 13.65 -40.56
C GLU A 59 -5.62 14.17 -40.06
N PHE A 60 -5.67 14.43 -38.75
CA PHE A 60 -6.84 14.98 -38.10
C PHE A 60 -6.46 15.76 -36.85
N TYR A 61 -7.38 16.56 -36.37
CA TYR A 61 -7.26 17.36 -35.16
C TYR A 61 -8.44 17.07 -34.25
N VAL A 62 -8.17 16.94 -32.95
CA VAL A 62 -9.20 16.63 -31.95
C VAL A 62 -9.04 17.49 -30.71
N ARG A 63 -10.17 17.96 -30.18
CA ARG A 63 -10.31 18.57 -28.87
C ARG A 63 -11.24 17.71 -28.02
N ALA A 64 -10.69 17.13 -26.97
CA ALA A 64 -11.40 16.24 -26.04
C ALA A 64 -10.63 16.16 -24.71
N ALA A 65 -11.34 15.95 -23.59
CA ALA A 65 -10.68 15.82 -22.29
C ALA A 65 -9.88 14.52 -22.15
N SER A 66 -10.33 13.45 -22.80
CA SER A 66 -9.73 12.12 -22.80
C SER A 66 -10.37 11.24 -23.88
N ASP A 67 -9.90 10.00 -24.01
CA ASP A 67 -10.55 8.88 -24.71
C ASP A 67 -11.15 9.25 -26.08
N ALA A 68 -10.27 9.68 -27.00
CA ALA A 68 -10.59 9.91 -28.40
C ALA A 68 -10.40 8.61 -29.19
N HIS A 69 -11.43 8.15 -29.90
CA HIS A 69 -11.44 6.86 -30.58
C HIS A 69 -11.58 7.04 -32.09
N ILE A 70 -10.71 6.40 -32.85
CA ILE A 70 -10.71 6.38 -34.31
C ILE A 70 -10.84 4.93 -34.77
N LEU A 71 -11.82 4.67 -35.62
CA LEU A 71 -12.04 3.37 -36.24
C LEU A 71 -11.57 3.41 -37.69
N LEU A 72 -10.88 2.38 -38.14
CA LEU A 72 -10.46 2.17 -39.53
C LEU A 72 -10.92 0.78 -39.97
N SER A 73 -11.88 0.71 -40.89
CA SER A 73 -12.55 -0.53 -41.30
C SER A 73 -12.48 -0.78 -42.80
N GLU A 74 -12.62 -2.04 -43.20
CA GLU A 74 -12.70 -2.45 -44.61
C GLU A 74 -14.10 -2.23 -45.21
N SER A 75 -15.13 -2.25 -44.37
CA SER A 75 -16.52 -2.13 -44.80
C SER A 75 -17.29 -1.17 -43.88
N ASN A 76 -18.41 -0.67 -44.39
CA ASN A 76 -19.32 0.22 -43.69
C ASN A 76 -20.29 -0.52 -42.74
N HIS A 77 -20.27 -1.86 -42.74
CA HIS A 77 -21.08 -2.71 -41.85
C HIS A 77 -20.22 -3.25 -40.69
N LEU A 78 -20.40 -2.69 -39.48
CA LEU A 78 -19.53 -2.95 -38.33
C LEU A 78 -19.78 -4.28 -37.60
N GLU A 79 -20.86 -4.99 -37.91
CA GLU A 79 -21.27 -6.19 -37.16
C GLU A 79 -20.34 -7.40 -37.38
N ASP A 80 -19.71 -7.52 -38.55
CA ASP A 80 -18.87 -8.67 -38.93
C ASP A 80 -17.54 -8.29 -39.60
N THR A 81 -17.05 -7.06 -39.37
CA THR A 81 -15.87 -6.55 -40.08
C THR A 81 -14.68 -6.33 -39.15
N LEU A 82 -13.50 -6.78 -39.61
CA LEU A 82 -12.24 -6.45 -38.96
C LEU A 82 -11.99 -4.95 -39.12
N ALA A 83 -11.73 -4.30 -38.00
CA ALA A 83 -11.40 -2.88 -37.97
C ALA A 83 -10.30 -2.62 -36.94
N TYR A 84 -9.40 -1.69 -37.25
CA TYR A 84 -8.50 -1.14 -36.25
C TYR A 84 -9.25 -0.09 -35.45
N GLU A 85 -9.11 -0.14 -34.14
CA GLU A 85 -9.55 0.91 -33.25
C GLU A 85 -8.32 1.52 -32.56
N ILE A 86 -8.12 2.80 -32.79
CA ILE A 86 -7.05 3.59 -32.21
C ILE A 86 -7.66 4.45 -31.11
N VAL A 87 -7.17 4.25 -29.89
CA VAL A 87 -7.57 5.02 -28.72
C VAL A 87 -6.43 5.97 -28.38
N ILE A 88 -6.69 7.27 -28.40
CA ILE A 88 -5.74 8.30 -27.98
C ILE A 88 -6.23 8.88 -26.66
N GLY A 89 -5.35 8.95 -25.67
CA GLY A 89 -5.69 9.47 -24.34
C GLY A 89 -6.73 8.61 -23.59
N GLY A 90 -6.70 7.30 -23.77
CA GLY A 90 -7.46 6.35 -22.98
C GLY A 90 -7.14 6.44 -21.47
N GLY A 91 -8.07 5.96 -20.64
CA GLY A 91 -7.85 5.86 -19.20
C GLY A 91 -7.70 7.23 -18.54
N LYS A 92 -8.61 8.16 -18.86
CA LYS A 92 -8.55 9.56 -18.42
C LYS A 92 -7.29 10.28 -18.92
N ASN A 93 -6.96 10.09 -20.21
CA ASN A 93 -5.85 10.77 -20.87
C ASN A 93 -4.47 10.31 -20.38
N SER A 94 -4.30 9.02 -20.04
CA SER A 94 -3.05 8.44 -19.51
C SER A 94 -2.32 7.51 -20.47
N PHE A 95 -3.01 6.89 -21.42
CA PHE A 95 -2.40 5.98 -22.40
C PHE A 95 -3.02 6.13 -23.79
N SER A 96 -2.35 5.59 -24.81
CA SER A 96 -2.89 5.39 -26.16
C SER A 96 -2.70 3.94 -26.57
N GLN A 97 -3.61 3.42 -27.37
CA GLN A 97 -3.67 1.99 -27.68
C GLN A 97 -4.16 1.75 -29.10
N ILE A 98 -3.55 0.78 -29.79
CA ILE A 98 -4.11 0.19 -31.01
C ILE A 98 -4.69 -1.16 -30.62
N ARG A 99 -5.93 -1.40 -31.03
CA ARG A 99 -6.66 -2.65 -30.78
C ARG A 99 -7.45 -3.07 -32.01
N LEU A 100 -7.77 -4.35 -32.12
CA LEU A 100 -8.76 -4.83 -33.09
C LEU A 100 -10.15 -4.63 -32.50
N PHE A 101 -11.06 -4.12 -33.31
CA PHE A 101 -12.45 -3.93 -32.92
C PHE A 101 -13.24 -5.24 -33.02
N PRO A 102 -14.06 -5.60 -32.02
CA PRO A 102 -14.25 -4.91 -30.74
C PRO A 102 -13.27 -5.39 -29.64
N LYS A 103 -12.55 -4.43 -29.02
CA LYS A 103 -11.84 -4.57 -27.72
C LYS A 103 -10.74 -5.63 -27.59
N ASP A 104 -9.93 -5.88 -28.64
CA ASP A 104 -8.76 -6.78 -28.59
C ASP A 104 -7.43 -6.00 -28.68
N PRO A 105 -6.83 -5.59 -27.55
CA PRO A 105 -5.65 -4.72 -27.52
C PRO A 105 -4.39 -5.38 -28.08
N LYS A 106 -3.66 -4.65 -28.95
CA LYS A 106 -2.43 -5.13 -29.58
C LYS A 106 -1.17 -4.42 -29.10
N THR A 107 -1.26 -3.12 -28.89
CA THR A 107 -0.16 -2.33 -28.31
C THR A 107 -0.72 -1.20 -27.48
N THR A 108 -0.04 -0.87 -26.38
CA THR A 108 -0.40 0.24 -25.49
C THR A 108 0.87 1.03 -25.18
N GLN A 109 0.81 2.35 -25.34
CA GLN A 109 1.85 3.27 -24.93
C GLN A 109 1.30 4.24 -23.89
N TYR A 110 2.07 4.55 -22.84
CA TYR A 110 1.70 5.61 -21.90
C TYR A 110 1.88 6.98 -22.56
N THR A 111 0.80 7.77 -22.58
CA THR A 111 0.72 9.07 -23.27
C THR A 111 -0.11 10.05 -22.43
N SER A 112 0.42 10.40 -21.25
CA SER A 112 -0.26 11.29 -20.32
C SER A 112 -0.48 12.69 -20.91
N ASN A 113 -1.70 13.21 -20.79
CA ASN A 113 -2.12 14.53 -21.28
C ASN A 113 -1.94 14.75 -22.80
N ILE A 114 -2.04 13.68 -23.59
CA ILE A 114 -1.90 13.79 -25.06
C ILE A 114 -3.06 14.56 -25.70
N LEU A 115 -4.26 14.52 -25.10
CA LEU A 115 -5.42 15.32 -25.50
C LEU A 115 -5.60 16.58 -24.65
N SER A 116 -6.25 17.62 -25.19
CA SER A 116 -6.61 18.84 -24.47
C SER A 116 -8.12 19.09 -24.54
N PRO A 117 -8.79 19.45 -23.43
CA PRO A 117 -10.18 19.87 -23.44
C PRO A 117 -10.37 21.30 -24.02
N ILE A 118 -9.30 22.06 -24.16
CA ILE A 118 -9.32 23.48 -24.55
C ILE A 118 -8.82 23.64 -25.99
N ASP A 119 -7.71 22.99 -26.31
CA ASP A 119 -6.98 23.17 -27.58
C ASP A 119 -7.20 21.98 -28.52
N TYR A 120 -7.22 22.25 -29.82
CA TYR A 120 -7.13 21.18 -30.81
C TYR A 120 -5.70 20.63 -30.84
N ARG A 121 -5.58 19.31 -30.75
CA ARG A 121 -4.32 18.58 -30.90
C ARG A 121 -4.34 17.85 -32.23
N GLY A 122 -3.30 18.05 -33.03
CA GLY A 122 -3.15 17.39 -34.33
C GLY A 122 -2.43 16.06 -34.23
N PHE A 123 -2.88 15.08 -35.00
CA PHE A 123 -2.32 13.74 -35.08
C PHE A 123 -2.31 13.25 -36.53
N TRP A 124 -1.43 12.29 -36.79
CA TRP A 124 -1.40 11.56 -38.06
C TRP A 124 -1.42 10.06 -37.80
N ILE A 125 -2.06 9.33 -38.70
CA ILE A 125 -2.04 7.88 -38.78
C ILE A 125 -1.42 7.51 -40.13
N LYS A 126 -0.43 6.62 -40.10
CA LYS A 126 0.27 6.12 -41.27
C LYS A 126 0.21 4.60 -41.32
N LEU A 127 -0.03 4.06 -42.49
CA LEU A 127 0.11 2.63 -42.79
C LEU A 127 1.14 2.47 -43.90
N GLU A 128 2.15 1.66 -43.65
CA GLU A 128 3.22 1.36 -44.59
C GLU A 128 3.02 0.00 -45.29
N ALA A 129 3.69 -0.21 -46.42
CA ALA A 129 3.63 -1.41 -47.25
C ALA A 129 4.11 -2.68 -46.51
N ASN A 130 4.93 -2.50 -45.46
CA ASN A 130 5.37 -3.54 -44.52
C ASN A 130 4.30 -3.89 -43.46
N GLN A 131 3.07 -3.40 -43.60
CA GLN A 131 1.92 -3.71 -42.74
C GLN A 131 2.03 -3.15 -41.32
N VAL A 132 2.82 -2.09 -41.15
CA VAL A 132 2.95 -1.38 -39.88
C VAL A 132 1.98 -0.20 -39.83
N ILE A 133 1.11 -0.20 -38.83
CA ILE A 133 0.26 0.94 -38.48
C ILE A 133 0.98 1.80 -37.44
N MET A 134 1.05 3.09 -37.69
CA MET A 134 1.77 4.07 -36.88
C MET A 134 0.88 5.27 -36.59
N VAL A 135 1.01 5.81 -35.39
CA VAL A 135 0.29 7.00 -34.92
C VAL A 135 1.30 7.96 -34.33
N GLY A 136 1.28 9.20 -34.79
CA GLY A 136 2.18 10.25 -34.34
C GLY A 136 1.48 11.58 -34.13
N ARG A 137 2.19 12.55 -33.54
CA ARG A 137 1.67 13.91 -33.35
C ARG A 137 1.95 14.75 -34.59
N LYS A 138 1.04 15.67 -34.91
CA LYS A 138 1.25 16.63 -35.99
C LYS A 138 2.50 17.47 -35.70
N GLY A 139 3.43 17.51 -36.66
CA GLY A 139 4.73 18.18 -36.53
C GLY A 139 5.88 17.26 -36.09
N GLU A 140 5.59 16.06 -35.58
CA GLU A 140 6.59 15.04 -35.25
C GLU A 140 6.69 14.02 -36.40
N THR A 141 7.91 13.59 -36.74
CA THR A 141 8.16 12.52 -37.72
C THR A 141 8.09 11.12 -37.11
N GLU A 142 8.43 11.00 -35.84
CA GLU A 142 8.46 9.73 -35.11
C GLU A 142 7.06 9.38 -34.55
N PRO A 143 6.61 8.12 -34.69
CA PRO A 143 5.35 7.69 -34.10
C PRO A 143 5.50 7.47 -32.59
N PHE A 144 4.49 7.87 -31.82
CA PHE A 144 4.42 7.52 -30.39
C PHE A 144 3.77 6.14 -30.16
N LEU A 145 3.12 5.58 -31.18
CA LEU A 145 2.43 4.30 -31.08
C LEU A 145 2.49 3.59 -32.43
N PHE A 146 2.93 2.33 -32.45
CA PHE A 146 2.98 1.53 -33.66
C PHE A 146 2.70 0.06 -33.40
N TRP A 147 2.21 -0.64 -34.41
CA TRP A 147 1.98 -2.08 -34.37
C TRP A 147 2.14 -2.70 -35.76
N VAL A 148 2.71 -3.90 -35.82
CA VAL A 148 2.87 -4.69 -37.04
C VAL A 148 1.74 -5.70 -37.12
N ASN A 149 0.86 -5.58 -38.12
CA ASN A 149 -0.22 -6.54 -38.34
C ASN A 149 0.19 -7.59 -39.39
N ASN A 150 0.26 -8.86 -38.98
CA ASN A 150 0.61 -9.97 -39.88
C ASN A 150 -0.56 -10.43 -40.80
N GLN A 151 -1.78 -9.91 -40.59
CA GLN A 151 -2.97 -10.16 -41.42
C GLN A 151 -3.68 -8.83 -41.74
N PRO A 152 -3.08 -7.96 -42.59
CA PRO A 152 -3.65 -6.67 -42.90
C PRO A 152 -4.87 -6.81 -43.79
N PHE A 153 -5.80 -5.87 -43.62
CA PHE A 153 -6.95 -5.67 -44.48
C PHE A 153 -6.94 -4.25 -45.03
N GLN A 154 -7.64 -4.03 -46.14
CA GLN A 154 -7.68 -2.73 -46.80
C GLN A 154 -8.56 -1.78 -45.99
N ILE A 155 -8.04 -0.61 -45.63
CA ILE A 155 -8.84 0.43 -44.99
C ILE A 155 -9.63 1.17 -46.07
N ARG A 156 -10.96 1.13 -45.99
CA ARG A 156 -11.88 1.84 -46.91
C ARG A 156 -12.77 2.84 -46.20
N TYR A 157 -12.97 2.68 -44.91
CA TYR A 157 -13.79 3.56 -44.10
C TYR A 157 -13.08 3.97 -42.83
N PHE A 158 -13.38 5.17 -42.34
CA PHE A 158 -12.99 5.63 -41.02
C PHE A 158 -14.15 6.27 -40.27
N ALA A 159 -14.08 6.25 -38.95
CA ALA A 159 -15.06 6.90 -38.08
C ALA A 159 -14.42 7.42 -36.79
N PHE A 160 -15.09 8.39 -36.17
CA PHE A 160 -14.69 8.98 -34.90
C PHE A 160 -15.74 8.72 -33.84
N THR A 161 -15.29 8.46 -32.62
CA THR A 161 -16.14 8.44 -31.43
C THR A 161 -15.33 8.83 -30.19
N THR A 162 -15.98 8.91 -29.05
CA THR A 162 -15.35 9.24 -27.76
C THR A 162 -15.86 8.29 -26.69
N TRP A 163 -15.21 8.21 -25.52
CA TRP A 163 -15.79 7.43 -24.44
C TRP A 163 -17.10 8.03 -23.90
N ASN A 164 -17.84 7.23 -23.13
CA ASN A 164 -19.07 7.67 -22.47
C ASN A 164 -18.82 8.94 -21.63
N ASN A 165 -19.70 9.93 -21.80
CA ASN A 165 -19.64 11.25 -21.17
C ASN A 165 -18.47 12.16 -21.57
N VAL A 166 -17.70 11.79 -22.60
CA VAL A 166 -16.67 12.65 -23.17
C VAL A 166 -17.20 13.34 -24.42
N LYS A 167 -17.00 14.66 -24.52
CA LYS A 167 -17.28 15.43 -25.73
C LYS A 167 -16.02 15.50 -26.59
N GLY A 168 -16.13 15.16 -27.86
CA GLY A 168 -15.07 15.31 -28.85
C GLY A 168 -15.50 16.27 -29.96
N GLU A 169 -14.61 17.18 -30.34
CA GLU A 169 -14.73 17.96 -31.58
C GLU A 169 -13.54 17.65 -32.48
N TRP A 170 -13.82 17.30 -33.72
CA TRP A 170 -12.88 16.76 -34.69
C TRP A 170 -12.85 17.61 -35.95
N TYR A 171 -11.66 17.82 -36.49
CA TYR A 171 -11.41 18.39 -37.81
C TYR A 171 -10.51 17.48 -38.62
N PHE A 172 -10.83 17.27 -39.88
CA PHE A 172 -10.10 16.40 -40.79
C PHE A 172 -10.30 16.87 -42.24
N ASN A 173 -9.49 16.32 -43.16
CA ASN A 173 -9.55 16.68 -44.59
C ASN A 173 -9.45 18.19 -44.85
N CYS A 174 -8.44 18.83 -44.24
CA CYS A 174 -8.19 20.26 -44.37
C CYS A 174 -7.34 20.55 -45.62
N LYS A 175 -7.78 21.48 -46.47
CA LYS A 175 -7.07 21.88 -47.71
C LYS A 175 -5.73 22.57 -47.47
N ASP A 176 -5.59 23.27 -46.36
CA ASP A 176 -4.32 23.77 -45.80
C ASP A 176 -4.12 23.25 -44.37
N ASP A 177 -2.90 23.33 -43.85
CA ASP A 177 -2.73 23.09 -42.41
C ASP A 177 -3.52 24.21 -41.69
N PRO A 178 -4.47 23.91 -40.79
CA PRO A 178 -5.18 24.95 -40.03
C PRO A 178 -4.24 25.84 -39.21
N TYR A 179 -2.99 25.36 -39.07
CA TYR A 179 -1.86 26.02 -38.47
C TYR A 179 -0.81 26.50 -39.51
N LYS A 180 -1.14 26.61 -40.81
CA LYS A 180 -0.21 27.07 -41.87
C LYS A 180 -0.06 28.60 -41.88
N ASP A 181 -1.17 29.29 -41.66
CA ASP A 181 -1.21 30.75 -41.42
C ASP A 181 -1.06 31.09 -39.93
N SER A 182 -1.06 30.07 -39.05
CA SER A 182 -0.18 30.18 -37.89
C SER A 182 1.22 29.88 -38.39
N GLU A 183 1.84 30.86 -39.06
CA GLU A 183 3.27 30.98 -38.90
C GLU A 183 3.57 30.65 -37.43
N PHE A 184 4.47 29.69 -37.20
CA PHE A 184 5.40 29.91 -36.11
C PHE A 184 5.94 31.30 -36.38
N MET A 185 5.27 32.28 -35.78
CA MET A 185 5.67 33.64 -35.83
C MET A 185 7.01 33.64 -35.09
N GLU A 186 8.09 33.56 -35.87
CA GLU A 186 9.15 34.57 -35.76
C GLU A 186 8.64 35.95 -36.21
N GLY A 187 7.32 36.17 -36.30
CA GLY A 187 6.79 37.44 -35.87
C GLY A 187 7.14 37.64 -34.39
N GLU A 188 7.72 38.79 -34.12
CA GLU A 188 7.67 39.48 -32.83
C GLU A 188 6.21 39.73 -32.39
N GLY A 189 5.37 38.69 -32.32
CA GLY A 189 4.33 38.66 -31.32
C GLY A 189 5.09 38.60 -30.02
N ASN A 190 5.02 39.66 -29.21
CA ASN A 190 5.67 39.73 -27.91
C ASN A 190 5.30 38.46 -27.13
N LEU A 191 6.17 37.44 -27.18
CA LEU A 191 6.10 36.28 -26.31
C LEU A 191 5.97 36.86 -24.92
N THR A 192 4.95 36.42 -24.18
CA THR A 192 4.84 36.84 -22.80
C THR A 192 6.16 36.51 -22.11
N ALA A 193 6.59 37.32 -21.15
CA ALA A 193 7.84 37.05 -20.45
C ALA A 193 7.93 35.61 -19.91
N LEU A 194 6.78 35.02 -19.56
CA LEU A 194 6.70 33.61 -19.13
C LEU A 194 6.96 32.60 -20.27
N GLU A 195 6.49 32.86 -21.48
CA GLU A 195 6.72 31.98 -22.63
C GLU A 195 8.17 32.07 -23.10
N ARG A 196 8.76 33.29 -23.12
CA ARG A 196 10.20 33.47 -23.37
C ARG A 196 11.01 32.69 -22.35
N LEU A 197 10.71 32.86 -21.07
CA LEU A 197 11.38 32.16 -19.99
C LEU A 197 11.30 30.64 -20.14
N LYS A 198 10.10 30.10 -20.43
CA LYS A 198 9.92 28.65 -20.59
C LYS A 198 10.67 28.10 -21.80
N ASN A 199 10.69 28.84 -22.92
CA ASN A 199 11.44 28.43 -24.09
C ASN A 199 12.95 28.43 -23.81
N ASP A 200 13.47 29.50 -23.19
CA ASP A 200 14.89 29.62 -22.87
C ASP A 200 15.35 28.53 -21.89
N LEU A 201 14.52 28.20 -20.90
CA LEU A 201 14.84 27.18 -19.90
C LEU A 201 14.72 25.74 -20.41
N LEU A 202 13.73 25.42 -21.25
CA LEU A 202 13.32 24.04 -21.51
C LEU A 202 13.72 23.49 -22.89
N THR A 203 14.02 24.34 -23.87
CA THR A 203 14.32 23.89 -25.25
C THR A 203 15.56 22.99 -25.35
N LEU A 204 16.60 23.29 -24.58
CA LEU A 204 17.85 22.53 -24.54
C LEU A 204 17.99 21.65 -23.29
N TYR A 205 16.96 21.62 -22.45
CA TYR A 205 17.01 20.89 -21.19
C TYR A 205 16.74 19.40 -21.41
N ASN A 206 17.64 18.54 -20.94
CA ASN A 206 17.45 17.10 -20.99
C ASN A 206 17.04 16.56 -19.59
N PRO A 207 15.79 16.08 -19.42
CA PRO A 207 15.27 15.58 -18.14
C PRO A 207 15.87 14.26 -17.66
N THR A 208 16.66 13.57 -18.49
CA THR A 208 17.31 12.31 -18.09
C THR A 208 18.66 12.53 -17.41
N ILE A 209 19.22 13.74 -17.50
CA ILE A 209 20.55 14.05 -16.99
C ILE A 209 20.43 14.68 -15.60
N ILE A 210 21.01 14.02 -14.60
CA ILE A 210 21.11 14.55 -13.23
C ILE A 210 21.83 15.90 -13.28
N PRO A 211 21.30 16.97 -12.65
CA PRO A 211 21.89 18.30 -12.68
C PRO A 211 23.11 18.42 -11.74
N GLN A 212 24.11 17.55 -11.94
CA GLN A 212 25.37 17.59 -11.21
C GLN A 212 26.36 18.51 -11.94
N ARG A 213 27.12 19.30 -11.19
CA ARG A 213 28.17 20.18 -11.73
C ARG A 213 29.54 19.52 -11.50
N GLU A 214 30.33 19.39 -12.56
CA GLU A 214 31.69 18.84 -12.45
C GLU A 214 32.52 19.68 -11.47
N GLY A 215 33.21 19.01 -10.54
CA GLY A 215 34.03 19.66 -9.51
C GLY A 215 33.28 20.19 -8.27
N TYR A 216 31.95 19.98 -8.19
CA TYR A 216 31.13 20.34 -7.03
C TYR A 216 30.72 19.09 -6.23
N PRO A 217 30.41 19.23 -4.93
CA PRO A 217 29.92 18.11 -4.12
C PRO A 217 28.60 17.55 -4.67
N GLU A 218 28.31 16.28 -4.35
CA GLU A 218 27.05 15.63 -4.70
C GLU A 218 25.84 16.42 -4.19
N GLU A 219 24.82 16.54 -5.03
CA GLU A 219 23.60 17.25 -4.69
C GLU A 219 22.85 16.52 -3.57
N THR A 220 22.36 17.30 -2.59
CA THR A 220 21.58 16.76 -1.47
C THR A 220 20.11 17.10 -1.65
N ILE A 221 19.27 16.08 -1.73
CA ILE A 221 17.82 16.23 -1.85
C ILE A 221 17.22 16.33 -0.44
N GLU A 222 16.60 17.46 -0.13
CA GLU A 222 15.89 17.64 1.13
C GLU A 222 14.47 17.09 1.02
N VAL A 223 14.08 16.24 1.96
CA VAL A 223 12.77 15.58 1.94
C VAL A 223 12.00 15.87 3.23
N TYR A 224 10.75 16.28 3.07
CA TYR A 224 9.78 16.48 4.13
C TYR A 224 8.62 15.52 3.91
N LEU A 225 8.33 14.69 4.90
CA LEU A 225 7.34 13.62 4.80
C LEU A 225 6.17 13.90 5.76
N ASP A 226 4.95 13.88 5.24
CA ASP A 226 3.71 13.98 6.01
C ASP A 226 2.80 12.80 5.70
N ALA A 227 2.93 11.73 6.49
CA ALA A 227 2.09 10.54 6.38
C ALA A 227 0.72 10.81 7.00
N ARG A 228 -0.33 10.72 6.19
CA ARG A 228 -1.73 10.88 6.62
C ARG A 228 -2.43 9.55 6.88
N TYR A 229 -1.86 8.46 6.37
CA TYR A 229 -2.35 7.11 6.56
C TYR A 229 -1.22 6.18 6.97
N PHE A 230 -1.48 5.35 7.98
CA PHE A 230 -0.64 4.22 8.33
C PHE A 230 -1.51 3.00 8.64
N HIS A 231 -1.01 1.82 8.31
CA HIS A 231 -1.63 0.55 8.65
C HIS A 231 -0.56 -0.52 8.87
N LEU A 232 -0.55 -1.13 10.05
CA LEU A 232 0.36 -2.22 10.39
C LEU A 232 -0.38 -3.55 10.29
N ASN A 233 -0.07 -4.33 9.27
CA ASN A 233 -0.61 -5.66 9.07
C ASN A 233 0.23 -6.69 9.83
N GLU A 234 -0.30 -7.11 10.97
CA GLU A 234 0.30 -8.09 11.86
C GLU A 234 0.52 -9.47 11.23
N LYS A 235 -0.45 -9.96 10.45
CA LYS A 235 -0.40 -11.30 9.86
C LYS A 235 0.70 -11.43 8.81
N ARG A 236 0.98 -10.33 8.11
CA ARG A 236 2.02 -10.27 7.06
C ARG A 236 3.32 -9.62 7.53
N GLY A 237 3.34 -8.99 8.71
CA GLY A 237 4.47 -8.19 9.17
C GLY A 237 4.74 -7.00 8.25
N GLU A 238 3.69 -6.34 7.74
CA GLU A 238 3.82 -5.27 6.74
C GLU A 238 3.34 -3.93 7.30
N LEU A 239 4.16 -2.89 7.20
CA LEU A 239 3.78 -1.51 7.49
C LEU A 239 3.48 -0.79 6.18
N THR A 240 2.25 -0.33 6.03
CA THR A 240 1.81 0.55 4.94
C THR A 240 1.80 1.99 5.42
N LEU A 241 2.47 2.90 4.70
CA LEU A 241 2.38 4.34 4.90
C LEU A 241 1.94 5.02 3.60
N SER A 242 1.01 5.97 3.71
CA SER A 242 0.62 6.85 2.60
C SER A 242 0.52 8.30 3.07
N GLY A 243 0.92 9.22 2.21
CA GLY A 243 0.86 10.64 2.52
C GLY A 243 1.47 11.50 1.43
N THR A 244 1.99 12.65 1.83
CA THR A 244 2.62 13.61 0.92
C THR A 244 4.08 13.75 1.26
N ALA A 245 4.91 13.76 0.22
CA ALA A 245 6.33 14.04 0.30
C ALA A 245 6.61 15.36 -0.44
N ILE A 246 7.33 16.26 0.22
CA ILE A 246 7.82 17.51 -0.38
C ILE A 246 9.33 17.34 -0.52
N SER A 247 9.81 17.31 -1.75
CA SER A 247 11.23 17.22 -2.08
C SER A 247 11.74 18.56 -2.58
N LYS A 248 12.93 18.97 -2.14
CA LYS A 248 13.59 20.21 -2.57
C LYS A 248 15.02 19.94 -3.00
N TRP A 249 15.42 20.54 -4.11
CA TRP A 249 16.78 20.48 -4.66
C TRP A 249 17.05 21.69 -5.53
N VAL A 250 18.30 21.89 -5.93
CA VAL A 250 18.69 22.99 -6.82
C VAL A 250 19.13 22.43 -8.17
N ASP A 251 18.71 23.07 -9.25
CA ASP A 251 19.21 22.82 -10.60
C ASP A 251 19.82 24.08 -11.18
N TRP A 252 21.13 24.05 -11.40
CA TRP A 252 21.88 25.18 -11.93
C TRP A 252 21.52 25.54 -13.38
N LYS A 253 20.94 24.61 -14.15
CA LYS A 253 20.49 24.85 -15.53
C LYS A 253 19.18 25.63 -15.60
N LEU A 254 18.46 25.72 -14.48
CA LEU A 254 17.18 26.42 -14.38
C LEU A 254 17.31 27.79 -13.70
N PHE A 255 18.48 28.42 -13.77
CA PHE A 255 18.68 29.80 -13.29
C PHE A 255 18.27 30.80 -14.35
N TRP A 256 17.59 31.87 -13.94
CA TRP A 256 17.34 33.03 -14.78
C TRP A 256 17.33 34.30 -13.95
N ASN A 257 17.51 35.44 -14.61
CA ASN A 257 17.41 36.75 -13.97
C ASN A 257 15.97 37.29 -14.15
N PRO A 258 15.21 37.52 -13.06
CA PRO A 258 13.83 38.01 -13.17
C PRO A 258 13.68 39.31 -13.97
N ALA A 259 14.70 40.16 -13.96
CA ALA A 259 14.68 41.44 -14.68
C ALA A 259 14.54 41.26 -16.21
N ASP A 260 14.98 40.13 -16.76
CA ASP A 260 14.92 39.84 -18.19
C ASP A 260 13.52 39.32 -18.62
N TYR A 261 12.67 38.96 -17.65
CA TYR A 261 11.37 38.35 -17.85
C TYR A 261 10.28 38.99 -16.97
N ASP A 262 10.14 40.32 -17.02
CA ASP A 262 9.08 41.09 -16.34
C ASP A 262 8.95 40.83 -14.83
N GLY A 263 10.06 40.53 -14.15
CA GLY A 263 10.10 40.27 -12.71
C GLY A 263 9.56 38.89 -12.31
N ILE A 264 9.45 37.93 -13.23
CA ILE A 264 9.01 36.57 -12.90
C ILE A 264 10.06 35.88 -12.03
N GLU A 265 9.70 35.59 -10.77
CA GLU A 265 10.58 34.88 -9.83
C GLU A 265 10.27 33.38 -9.70
N ASN A 266 9.08 32.94 -10.12
CA ASN A 266 8.64 31.56 -9.94
C ASN A 266 7.88 31.06 -11.17
N VAL A 267 8.20 29.85 -11.62
CA VAL A 267 7.54 29.18 -12.73
C VAL A 267 7.07 27.78 -12.35
N ARG A 268 5.93 27.35 -12.90
CA ARG A 268 5.45 25.98 -12.76
C ARG A 268 5.79 25.16 -14.00
N VAL A 269 6.42 24.01 -13.77
CA VAL A 269 6.83 23.05 -14.80
C VAL A 269 6.28 21.66 -14.50
N SER A 270 6.08 20.86 -15.54
CA SER A 270 5.65 19.48 -15.40
C SER A 270 6.82 18.57 -15.02
N PRO A 271 6.62 17.49 -14.23
CA PRO A 271 7.66 16.53 -13.87
C PRO A 271 8.37 15.85 -15.04
N TYR A 272 7.79 15.88 -16.24
CA TYR A 272 8.39 15.31 -17.44
C TYR A 272 9.29 16.29 -18.20
N GLN A 273 9.23 17.59 -17.88
CA GLN A 273 9.98 18.63 -18.59
C GLN A 273 11.35 18.88 -18.00
N ILE A 274 11.55 18.55 -16.72
CA ILE A 274 12.81 18.72 -16.01
C ILE A 274 13.21 17.43 -15.30
N TRP A 275 14.48 17.32 -14.91
CA TRP A 275 14.94 16.17 -14.16
C TRP A 275 14.27 16.12 -12.78
N THR A 276 13.91 14.92 -12.34
CA THR A 276 13.32 14.67 -11.02
C THR A 276 14.04 13.52 -10.30
N PRO A 277 14.29 13.62 -8.99
CA PRO A 277 14.98 12.58 -8.24
C PRO A 277 14.14 11.32 -8.09
N ASN A 278 14.73 10.14 -8.33
CA ASN A 278 14.05 8.85 -8.18
C ASN A 278 14.22 8.32 -6.75
N ILE A 279 13.57 8.97 -5.79
CA ILE A 279 13.64 8.58 -4.37
C ILE A 279 12.89 7.26 -4.16
N ARG A 280 13.54 6.27 -3.52
CA ARG A 280 12.97 4.93 -3.29
C ARG A 280 12.96 4.56 -1.82
N VAL A 281 11.98 3.73 -1.41
CA VAL A 281 12.04 3.00 -0.12
C VAL A 281 12.75 1.67 -0.39
N LEU A 282 13.99 1.56 0.08
CA LEU A 282 14.90 0.47 -0.25
C LEU A 282 14.51 -0.86 0.41
N ASN A 283 13.80 -0.81 1.55
CA ASN A 283 13.30 -1.99 2.27
C ASN A 283 11.81 -2.27 2.01
N SER A 284 11.31 -1.91 0.82
CA SER A 284 9.92 -2.14 0.43
C SER A 284 9.66 -3.60 0.03
N VAL A 285 8.44 -4.08 0.32
CA VAL A 285 7.94 -5.43 -0.05
C VAL A 285 7.34 -5.47 -1.45
N SER A 286 6.73 -4.37 -1.88
CA SER A 286 6.08 -4.30 -3.18
C SER A 286 7.14 -4.33 -4.28
N SER A 287 6.97 -5.25 -5.22
CA SER A 287 7.79 -5.37 -6.43
C SER A 287 7.55 -4.26 -7.45
N GLU A 288 6.71 -3.27 -7.14
CA GLU A 288 6.56 -2.08 -7.98
C GLU A 288 7.87 -1.31 -7.93
N GLU A 289 8.64 -1.41 -9.01
CA GLU A 289 9.86 -0.64 -9.28
C GLU A 289 9.61 0.87 -9.45
N GLU A 290 8.47 1.38 -8.96
CA GLU A 290 8.06 2.76 -9.08
C GLU A 290 8.73 3.62 -8.00
N SER A 291 9.17 4.81 -8.41
CA SER A 291 9.58 5.89 -7.52
C SER A 291 8.55 6.07 -6.41
N LEU A 292 8.98 6.42 -5.19
CA LEU A 292 8.07 6.68 -4.07
C LEU A 292 7.00 7.72 -4.39
N LEU A 293 7.31 8.61 -5.32
CA LEU A 293 6.53 9.78 -5.66
C LEU A 293 5.61 9.42 -6.83
N ARG A 294 4.34 9.14 -6.54
CA ARG A 294 3.31 9.06 -7.58
C ARG A 294 3.23 10.43 -8.23
N ILE A 295 3.51 10.50 -9.53
CA ILE A 295 3.60 11.76 -10.28
C ILE A 295 2.22 12.44 -10.27
N SER A 296 2.05 13.38 -9.33
CA SER A 296 0.85 14.19 -9.19
C SER A 296 1.27 15.63 -8.90
N GLY A 297 0.93 16.57 -9.79
CA GLY A 297 1.17 18.00 -9.59
C GLY A 297 2.37 18.56 -10.36
N ASN A 298 2.36 19.87 -10.56
CA ASN A 298 3.45 20.61 -11.19
C ASN A 298 4.54 20.95 -10.15
N LEU A 299 5.79 21.02 -10.58
CA LEU A 299 6.92 21.51 -9.78
C LEU A 299 6.92 23.03 -9.80
N ALA A 300 7.29 23.62 -8.68
CA ALA A 300 7.60 25.05 -8.60
C ALA A 300 9.11 25.22 -8.70
N VAL A 301 9.56 26.07 -9.63
CA VAL A 301 10.97 26.42 -9.82
C VAL A 301 11.11 27.92 -9.55
N THR A 302 12.10 28.30 -8.75
CA THR A 302 12.43 29.69 -8.46
C THR A 302 13.53 30.19 -9.41
N SER A 303 13.68 31.51 -9.55
CA SER A 303 14.73 32.13 -10.39
C SER A 303 16.16 31.74 -10.01
N LYS A 304 16.34 31.25 -8.78
CA LYS A 304 17.59 30.71 -8.25
C LYS A 304 17.75 29.22 -8.51
N GLY A 305 16.96 28.63 -9.41
CA GLY A 305 17.00 27.20 -9.72
C GLY A 305 16.55 26.29 -8.57
N GLU A 306 15.96 26.82 -7.50
CA GLU A 306 15.43 26.00 -6.41
C GLU A 306 14.12 25.37 -6.88
N ILE A 307 14.03 24.05 -6.79
CA ILE A 307 12.88 23.28 -7.21
C ILE A 307 12.18 22.72 -5.97
N MET A 308 10.86 22.82 -5.95
CA MET A 308 10.00 22.19 -4.94
C MET A 308 9.01 21.27 -5.63
N TRP A 309 9.00 20.00 -5.22
CA TRP A 309 8.08 19.00 -5.72
C TRP A 309 7.25 18.40 -4.59
N MET A 310 5.94 18.54 -4.67
CA MET A 310 4.98 17.95 -3.75
C MET A 310 4.28 16.79 -4.45
N ALA A 311 4.53 15.56 -4.00
CA ALA A 311 3.95 14.35 -4.58
C ALA A 311 3.37 13.43 -3.52
N SER A 312 2.36 12.65 -3.89
CA SER A 312 1.80 11.65 -3.00
C SER A 312 2.70 10.42 -2.99
N PHE A 313 2.96 9.85 -1.81
CA PHE A 313 3.70 8.60 -1.69
C PHE A 313 2.83 7.49 -1.06
N HIS A 314 3.13 6.26 -1.47
CA HIS A 314 2.57 5.04 -0.92
C HIS A 314 3.71 4.03 -0.79
N SER A 315 3.89 3.46 0.40
CA SER A 315 4.97 2.51 0.66
C SER A 315 4.48 1.37 1.52
N VAL A 316 4.97 0.17 1.22
CA VAL A 316 4.76 -1.04 2.02
C VAL A 316 6.13 -1.63 2.37
N THR A 317 6.43 -1.77 3.65
CA THR A 317 7.73 -2.24 4.17
C THR A 317 7.55 -3.44 5.09
N LEU A 318 8.55 -4.33 5.17
CA LEU A 318 8.57 -5.38 6.20
C LEU A 318 8.91 -4.76 7.55
N CYS A 319 8.13 -5.13 8.55
CA CYS A 319 8.39 -4.82 9.94
C CYS A 319 8.51 -6.13 10.74
N VAL A 320 9.60 -6.26 11.50
CA VAL A 320 9.82 -7.43 12.35
C VAL A 320 9.03 -7.23 13.64
N LEU A 321 7.96 -8.02 13.81
CA LEU A 321 7.05 -7.92 14.94
C LEU A 321 7.44 -8.89 16.06
N GLY A 322 7.46 -8.39 17.30
CA GLY A 322 7.79 -9.16 18.49
C GLY A 322 6.57 -9.37 19.39
N TYR A 323 6.10 -10.61 19.50
CA TYR A 323 4.83 -10.94 20.18
C TYR A 323 4.98 -11.40 21.64
N LEU A 324 6.19 -11.32 22.21
CA LEU A 324 6.48 -11.85 23.54
C LEU A 324 5.50 -11.36 24.62
N ASN A 325 5.13 -10.07 24.57
CA ASN A 325 4.24 -9.42 25.52
C ASN A 325 2.83 -9.12 24.95
N TRP A 326 2.41 -9.79 23.87
CA TRP A 326 1.07 -9.62 23.31
C TRP A 326 -0.02 -9.86 24.39
N PRO A 327 -1.07 -9.03 24.51
CA PRO A 327 -1.48 -7.92 23.63
C PRO A 327 -0.94 -6.53 24.06
N PHE A 328 0.02 -6.47 24.97
CA PHE A 328 0.66 -5.22 25.43
C PHE A 328 1.99 -4.98 24.71
N ASP A 329 2.03 -5.40 23.46
CA ASP A 329 3.18 -5.38 22.59
C ASP A 329 3.48 -3.98 22.05
N ALA A 330 4.78 -3.79 21.79
CA ALA A 330 5.32 -2.63 21.11
C ALA A 330 6.26 -3.10 20.00
N HIS A 331 6.25 -2.39 18.88
CA HIS A 331 6.98 -2.75 17.68
C HIS A 331 7.70 -1.54 17.12
N ASN A 332 8.93 -1.75 16.65
CA ASN A 332 9.72 -0.72 15.99
C ASN A 332 9.85 -1.11 14.51
N CYS A 333 9.25 -0.29 13.65
CA CYS A 333 9.34 -0.45 12.21
C CYS A 333 10.26 0.62 11.63
N SER A 334 11.07 0.24 10.64
CA SER A 334 11.99 1.15 9.96
C SER A 334 11.62 1.28 8.48
N LEU A 335 11.72 2.48 7.94
CA LEU A 335 11.66 2.76 6.50
C LEU A 335 12.98 3.39 6.08
N VAL A 336 13.54 2.91 4.97
CA VAL A 336 14.84 3.34 4.47
C VAL A 336 14.65 4.02 3.13
N PHE A 337 14.84 5.33 3.09
CA PHE A 337 14.77 6.16 1.90
C PHE A 337 16.15 6.36 1.28
N GLY A 338 16.25 6.27 -0.04
CA GLY A 338 17.52 6.55 -0.72
C GLY A 338 17.47 6.31 -2.22
N PHE A 339 18.66 6.30 -2.83
CA PHE A 339 18.87 6.12 -4.27
C PHE A 339 19.64 4.83 -4.54
N ARG A 340 19.20 4.04 -5.52
CA ARG A 340 19.84 2.75 -5.83
C ARG A 340 21.19 2.91 -6.54
N ASN A 341 21.19 3.63 -7.67
CA ASN A 341 22.39 3.77 -8.52
C ASN A 341 22.81 5.23 -8.78
N GLU A 342 22.13 6.21 -8.21
CA GLU A 342 22.40 7.65 -8.44
C GLU A 342 23.40 8.19 -7.40
N PRO A 343 24.36 9.07 -7.77
CA PRO A 343 25.33 9.70 -6.87
C PRO A 343 24.70 10.90 -6.15
N LEU A 344 23.65 10.65 -5.36
CA LEU A 344 22.86 11.66 -4.67
C LEU A 344 22.77 11.35 -3.18
N LYS A 345 22.71 12.40 -2.37
CA LYS A 345 22.48 12.30 -0.93
C LYS A 345 21.05 12.66 -0.61
N ILE A 346 20.46 11.95 0.34
CA ILE A 346 19.14 12.29 0.88
C ILE A 346 19.30 12.86 2.28
N ASN A 347 18.52 13.89 2.60
CA ASN A 347 18.43 14.46 3.93
C ASN A 347 16.97 14.57 4.34
N ILE A 348 16.56 13.80 5.34
CA ILE A 348 15.18 13.88 5.87
C ILE A 348 15.11 15.02 6.89
N LYS A 349 14.53 16.15 6.48
CA LYS A 349 14.40 17.34 7.33
C LYS A 349 13.25 17.24 8.32
N TYR A 350 12.19 16.56 7.93
CA TYR A 350 10.95 16.49 8.70
C TYR A 350 10.19 15.21 8.39
N MET A 351 9.68 14.58 9.44
CA MET A 351 8.72 13.49 9.34
C MET A 351 7.57 13.77 10.28
N ASN A 352 6.36 13.70 9.76
CA ASN A 352 5.14 13.62 10.55
C ASN A 352 4.35 12.39 10.15
N VAL A 353 3.76 11.75 11.15
CA VAL A 353 2.82 10.65 10.95
C VAL A 353 1.57 11.02 11.72
N SER A 354 0.59 11.54 10.98
CA SER A 354 -0.71 11.87 11.54
C SER A 354 -1.45 10.59 11.91
N ARG A 355 -2.13 10.63 13.07
CA ARG A 355 -2.94 9.48 13.51
C ARG A 355 -4.15 9.30 12.59
N VAL A 356 -4.31 8.08 12.07
CA VAL A 356 -5.53 7.70 11.37
C VAL A 356 -6.62 7.37 12.39
N TYR A 357 -7.82 7.92 12.18
CA TYR A 357 -9.00 7.51 12.93
C TYR A 357 -9.27 6.02 12.71
N ARG A 358 -9.47 5.25 13.79
CA ARG A 358 -9.71 3.78 13.81
C ARG A 358 -8.48 2.90 13.52
N THR A 359 -7.38 3.12 14.23
CA THR A 359 -6.26 2.18 14.29
C THR A 359 -6.11 1.61 15.69
N GLU A 360 -5.78 0.31 15.78
CA GLU A 360 -5.45 -0.38 17.04
C GLU A 360 -4.09 0.07 17.63
N TRP A 361 -3.35 0.88 16.89
CA TRP A 361 -1.97 1.25 17.16
C TRP A 361 -1.85 2.73 17.53
N GLU A 362 -0.99 3.00 18.49
CA GLU A 362 -0.56 4.34 18.87
C GLU A 362 0.92 4.51 18.59
N ILE A 363 1.28 5.64 17.99
CA ILE A 363 2.68 6.02 17.74
C ILE A 363 3.24 6.58 19.05
N GLN A 364 4.23 5.91 19.61
CA GLN A 364 4.90 6.33 20.85
C GLN A 364 6.09 7.24 20.54
N LYS A 365 6.85 6.89 19.51
CA LYS A 365 8.07 7.58 19.13
C LYS A 365 8.21 7.59 17.62
N LEU A 366 8.66 8.72 17.09
CA LEU A 366 9.02 8.92 15.70
C LEU A 366 10.43 9.49 15.69
N ASN A 367 11.35 8.82 15.02
CA ASN A 367 12.74 9.23 14.89
C ASN A 367 13.16 9.15 13.42
N TRP A 368 14.07 10.03 13.00
CA TRP A 368 14.64 9.96 11.66
C TRP A 368 16.10 10.41 11.71
N GLN A 369 16.95 9.73 10.94
CA GLN A 369 18.39 9.99 10.90
C GLN A 369 18.96 9.65 9.53
N ASP A 370 20.00 10.37 9.15
CA ASP A 370 20.78 10.09 7.95
C ASP A 370 21.87 9.05 8.31
N LEU A 371 21.87 7.91 7.63
CA LEU A 371 22.79 6.80 7.85
C LEU A 371 23.81 6.74 6.70
N LEU A 372 25.09 6.92 7.03
CA LEU A 372 26.17 6.73 6.07
C LEU A 372 26.53 5.25 5.96
N ILE A 373 26.47 4.71 4.75
CA ILE A 373 26.80 3.33 4.45
C ILE A 373 28.16 3.28 3.79
N SER A 374 29.17 2.99 4.61
CA SER A 374 30.59 2.97 4.23
C SER A 374 30.91 2.02 3.07
N GLN A 375 30.13 0.95 2.90
CA GLN A 375 30.33 -0.02 1.80
C GLN A 375 30.01 0.56 0.42
N PHE A 376 29.15 1.58 0.33
CA PHE A 376 28.67 2.16 -0.93
C PHE A 376 28.92 3.67 -1.04
N ASP A 377 29.56 4.27 -0.02
CA ASP A 377 29.72 5.73 0.14
C ASP A 377 28.41 6.51 -0.09
N ARG A 378 27.30 5.96 0.40
CA ARG A 378 25.95 6.53 0.22
C ARG A 378 25.32 6.88 1.55
N VAL A 379 24.54 7.96 1.55
CA VAL A 379 23.72 8.36 2.70
C VAL A 379 22.28 7.94 2.43
N TRP A 380 21.69 7.16 3.34
CA TRP A 380 20.27 6.78 3.31
C TRP A 380 19.53 7.44 4.47
N GLY A 381 18.31 7.89 4.23
CA GLY A 381 17.45 8.43 5.27
C GLY A 381 16.69 7.30 5.94
N VAL A 382 16.89 7.09 7.24
CA VAL A 382 16.20 6.05 8.00
C VAL A 382 15.14 6.70 8.87
N VAL A 383 13.89 6.27 8.72
CA VAL A 383 12.76 6.66 9.57
C VAL A 383 12.36 5.49 10.45
N GLU A 384 12.38 5.67 11.76
CA GLU A 384 11.98 4.69 12.76
C GLU A 384 10.68 5.12 13.42
N ILE A 385 9.70 4.21 13.43
CA ILE A 385 8.38 4.44 14.03
C ILE A 385 8.13 3.36 15.08
N ALA A 386 7.95 3.79 16.32
CA ALA A 386 7.58 2.92 17.44
C ALA A 386 6.06 2.92 17.62
N PHE A 387 5.46 1.75 17.42
CA PHE A 387 4.03 1.50 17.62
C PHE A 387 3.81 0.77 18.94
N LYS A 388 2.73 1.12 19.64
CA LYS A 388 2.22 0.42 20.83
C LYS A 388 0.74 0.12 20.63
N ARG A 389 0.32 -1.09 20.97
CA ARG A 389 -1.10 -1.46 20.86
C ARG A 389 -1.94 -0.65 21.85
N ARG A 390 -3.01 -0.04 21.35
CA ARG A 390 -3.98 0.80 22.08
C ARG A 390 -5.41 0.34 21.77
N ASP A 391 -5.67 -0.95 21.93
CA ASP A 391 -7.02 -1.50 21.91
C ASP A 391 -7.33 -2.17 23.27
N PRO A 392 -8.27 -1.62 24.07
CA PRO A 392 -8.65 -2.22 25.35
C PRO A 392 -9.46 -3.52 25.19
N SER A 393 -9.94 -3.84 23.99
CA SER A 393 -10.81 -5.01 23.75
C SER A 393 -10.15 -6.32 24.15
N PHE A 394 -8.83 -6.45 23.95
CA PHE A 394 -8.10 -7.65 24.34
C PHE A 394 -8.05 -7.85 25.87
N GLU A 395 -8.02 -6.77 26.65
CA GLU A 395 -8.07 -6.85 28.11
C GLU A 395 -9.40 -7.43 28.59
N PHE A 396 -10.52 -6.93 28.05
CA PHE A 396 -11.86 -7.42 28.37
C PHE A 396 -12.15 -8.82 27.79
N LEU A 397 -11.48 -9.21 26.71
CA LEU A 397 -11.62 -10.54 26.12
C LEU A 397 -10.83 -11.61 26.92
N LEU A 398 -9.67 -11.25 27.46
CA LEU A 398 -8.73 -12.20 28.07
C LEU A 398 -8.85 -12.28 29.59
N LEU A 399 -9.18 -11.20 30.29
CA LEU A 399 -9.18 -11.15 31.75
C LEU A 399 -10.36 -11.92 32.38
N PRO A 400 -11.64 -11.66 32.04
CA PRO A 400 -12.76 -12.32 32.71
C PRO A 400 -12.79 -13.85 32.54
N PRO A 401 -12.60 -14.42 31.33
CA PRO A 401 -12.53 -15.87 31.15
C PRO A 401 -11.39 -16.52 31.92
N PHE A 402 -10.24 -15.83 32.03
CA PHE A 402 -9.13 -16.30 32.85
C PHE A 402 -9.46 -16.30 34.34
N LEU A 403 -10.08 -15.23 34.86
CA LEU A 403 -10.51 -15.17 36.26
C LEU A 403 -11.52 -16.29 36.58
N ALA A 404 -12.46 -16.57 35.67
CA ALA A 404 -13.36 -17.70 35.80
C ALA A 404 -12.58 -19.04 35.81
N ALA A 405 -11.67 -19.25 34.85
CA ALA A 405 -10.90 -20.48 34.73
C ALA A 405 -9.97 -20.73 35.93
N THR A 406 -9.38 -19.67 36.49
CA THR A 406 -8.54 -19.75 37.70
C THR A 406 -9.36 -20.11 38.92
N VAL A 407 -10.53 -19.48 39.13
CA VAL A 407 -11.44 -19.86 40.23
C VAL A 407 -11.85 -21.32 40.12
N LEU A 408 -12.23 -21.78 38.93
CA LEU A 408 -12.59 -23.19 38.68
C LEU A 408 -11.40 -24.13 38.95
N ALA A 409 -10.18 -23.76 38.53
CA ALA A 409 -8.98 -24.53 38.79
C ALA A 409 -8.69 -24.65 40.30
N LEU A 410 -8.72 -23.52 41.02
CA LEU A 410 -8.48 -23.49 42.46
C LEU A 410 -9.50 -24.36 43.18
N VAL A 411 -10.80 -24.19 42.91
CA VAL A 411 -11.88 -25.02 43.50
C VAL A 411 -11.67 -26.51 43.20
N SER A 412 -11.26 -26.85 41.98
CA SER A 412 -10.99 -28.25 41.58
C SER A 412 -10.00 -28.96 42.48
N PHE A 413 -8.89 -28.30 42.82
CA PHE A 413 -7.87 -28.89 43.68
C PHE A 413 -8.41 -29.18 45.08
N TRP A 414 -9.38 -28.43 45.59
CA TRP A 414 -9.96 -28.61 46.93
C TRP A 414 -11.08 -29.65 47.01
N ILE A 415 -11.70 -30.03 45.88
CA ILE A 415 -12.70 -31.08 45.85
C ILE A 415 -12.07 -32.44 46.17
N HIS A 416 -12.78 -33.24 46.96
CA HIS A 416 -12.38 -34.60 47.33
C HIS A 416 -11.99 -35.44 46.09
N PRO A 417 -10.83 -36.12 46.07
CA PRO A 417 -10.32 -36.84 44.90
C PRO A 417 -11.24 -37.92 44.33
N GLY A 418 -12.13 -38.50 45.15
CA GLY A 418 -13.11 -39.50 44.69
C GLY A 418 -14.41 -38.92 44.12
N SER A 419 -14.60 -37.60 44.14
CA SER A 419 -15.87 -36.99 43.70
C SER A 419 -15.95 -36.89 42.18
N PRO A 420 -17.02 -37.39 41.53
CA PRO A 420 -17.19 -37.26 40.09
C PRO A 420 -17.35 -35.81 39.63
N ALA A 421 -17.79 -34.90 40.52
CA ALA A 421 -17.89 -33.46 40.23
C ALA A 421 -16.54 -32.87 39.81
N LYS A 422 -15.43 -33.43 40.31
CA LYS A 422 -14.07 -33.03 39.96
C LYS A 422 -13.77 -33.25 38.47
N LEU A 423 -14.20 -34.38 37.91
CA LEU A 423 -14.00 -34.69 36.50
C LEU A 423 -14.70 -33.66 35.61
N PHE A 424 -15.98 -33.40 35.87
CA PHE A 424 -16.77 -32.44 35.09
C PHE A 424 -16.18 -31.02 35.16
N LEU A 425 -15.76 -30.59 36.35
CA LEU A 425 -15.16 -29.28 36.57
C LEU A 425 -13.83 -29.11 35.81
N ASN A 426 -12.93 -30.10 35.89
CA ASN A 426 -11.65 -30.04 35.19
C ASN A 426 -11.83 -30.10 33.67
N CYS A 427 -12.70 -30.98 33.16
CA CYS A 427 -12.98 -31.07 31.72
C CYS A 427 -13.61 -29.77 31.19
N GLY A 428 -14.55 -29.18 31.93
CA GLY A 428 -15.14 -27.88 31.59
C GLY A 428 -14.09 -26.77 31.58
N ASN A 429 -13.18 -26.76 32.57
CA ASN A 429 -12.13 -25.76 32.62
C ASN A 429 -11.13 -25.91 31.46
N ILE A 430 -10.72 -27.14 31.13
CA ILE A 430 -9.86 -27.40 29.97
C ILE A 430 -10.54 -26.95 28.68
N LEU A 431 -11.84 -27.17 28.53
CA LEU A 431 -12.60 -26.69 27.37
C LEU A 431 -12.57 -25.15 27.28
N ILE A 432 -12.79 -24.44 28.39
CA ILE A 432 -12.71 -22.97 28.44
C ILE A 432 -11.29 -22.50 28.02
N LEU A 433 -10.24 -23.06 28.63
CA LEU A 433 -8.85 -22.71 28.32
C LEU A 433 -8.49 -23.02 26.86
N PHE A 434 -8.98 -24.13 26.31
CA PHE A 434 -8.78 -24.50 24.91
C PHE A 434 -9.48 -23.53 23.95
N LEU A 435 -10.73 -23.15 24.24
CA LEU A 435 -11.46 -22.16 23.44
C LEU A 435 -10.74 -20.80 23.44
N ILE A 436 -10.17 -20.39 24.58
CA ILE A 436 -9.36 -19.16 24.67
C ILE A 436 -8.09 -19.27 23.82
N LEU A 437 -7.35 -20.39 23.92
CA LEU A 437 -6.16 -20.62 23.10
C LEU A 437 -6.46 -20.59 21.60
N MET A 438 -7.57 -21.21 21.18
CA MET A 438 -8.03 -21.15 19.79
C MET A 438 -8.37 -19.71 19.36
N GLY A 439 -9.00 -18.94 20.25
CA GLY A 439 -9.25 -17.52 20.03
C GLY A 439 -7.96 -16.72 19.82
N ILE A 440 -6.95 -16.94 20.66
CA ILE A 440 -5.62 -16.30 20.53
C ILE A 440 -4.92 -16.74 19.25
N GLY A 441 -4.95 -18.04 18.92
CA GLY A 441 -4.30 -18.59 17.72
C GLY A 441 -4.87 -18.06 16.40
N ASN A 442 -6.14 -17.62 16.37
CA ASN A 442 -6.72 -16.97 15.20
C ASN A 442 -6.31 -15.50 15.03
N GLN A 443 -5.86 -14.86 16.12
CA GLN A 443 -5.48 -13.45 16.16
C GLN A 443 -3.98 -13.26 15.98
N VAL A 444 -3.17 -14.06 16.67
CA VAL A 444 -1.70 -13.98 16.64
C VAL A 444 -1.16 -14.59 15.35
N ALA A 445 -0.26 -13.87 14.67
CA ALA A 445 0.41 -14.38 13.47
C ALA A 445 1.26 -15.63 13.79
N THR A 446 1.27 -16.61 12.91
CA THR A 446 2.00 -17.88 13.11
C THR A 446 3.49 -17.80 12.76
N LEU A 447 3.90 -16.80 11.97
CA LEU A 447 5.26 -16.57 11.49
C LEU A 447 6.01 -15.59 12.39
N VAL A 448 6.08 -15.87 13.69
CA VAL A 448 6.67 -14.97 14.68
C VAL A 448 7.91 -15.58 15.33
N PRO A 449 8.95 -14.78 15.61
CA PRO A 449 10.22 -15.27 16.13
C PRO A 449 10.14 -15.74 17.58
N SER A 450 9.06 -15.44 18.30
CA SER A 450 8.90 -15.80 19.71
C SER A 450 7.43 -16.03 20.06
N THR A 451 7.17 -17.08 20.84
CA THR A 451 5.83 -17.40 21.33
C THR A 451 5.40 -16.40 22.42
N PRO A 452 4.16 -15.86 22.35
CA PRO A 452 3.64 -14.99 23.40
C PRO A 452 3.63 -15.68 24.78
N LYS A 453 4.01 -14.93 25.83
CA LYS A 453 3.95 -15.43 27.21
C LYS A 453 2.56 -15.93 27.61
N ILE A 454 1.52 -15.24 27.15
CA ILE A 454 0.13 -15.61 27.44
C ILE A 454 -0.21 -17.02 26.90
N VAL A 455 0.23 -17.36 25.69
CA VAL A 455 0.01 -18.68 25.09
C VAL A 455 0.67 -19.76 25.93
N ILE A 456 1.93 -19.53 26.33
CA ILE A 456 2.69 -20.45 27.19
C ILE A 456 1.94 -20.68 28.52
N LEU A 457 1.43 -19.63 29.16
CA LEU A 457 0.70 -19.71 30.44
C LEU A 457 -0.60 -20.52 30.32
N TYR A 458 -1.39 -20.31 29.27
CA TYR A 458 -2.60 -21.10 29.02
C TYR A 458 -2.29 -22.57 28.71
N SER A 459 -1.25 -22.84 27.91
CA SER A 459 -0.82 -24.21 27.60
C SER A 459 -0.39 -24.97 28.87
N TRP A 460 0.42 -24.34 29.73
CA TRP A 460 0.79 -24.93 31.02
C TRP A 460 -0.40 -25.12 31.95
N SER A 461 -1.35 -24.18 31.96
CA SER A 461 -2.59 -24.31 32.74
C SER A 461 -3.39 -25.55 32.32
N ILE A 462 -3.52 -25.83 31.03
CA ILE A 462 -4.18 -27.05 30.54
C ILE A 462 -3.44 -28.31 31.02
N LEU A 463 -2.11 -28.35 30.90
CA LEU A 463 -1.32 -29.50 31.33
C LEU A 463 -1.47 -29.77 32.83
N VAL A 464 -1.48 -28.73 33.66
CA VAL A 464 -1.70 -28.85 35.10
C VAL A 464 -3.12 -29.33 35.42
N MET A 465 -4.13 -28.88 34.67
CA MET A 465 -5.53 -29.33 34.85
C MET A 465 -5.75 -30.79 34.42
N CYS A 466 -4.89 -31.36 33.58
CA CYS A 466 -4.92 -32.79 33.24
C CYS A 466 -4.49 -33.68 34.41
N VAL A 467 -3.63 -33.20 35.32
CA VAL A 467 -3.10 -34.00 36.43
C VAL A 467 -4.22 -34.50 37.37
N PRO A 468 -5.14 -33.65 37.88
CA PRO A 468 -6.28 -34.12 38.68
C PRO A 468 -7.17 -35.14 37.98
N ILE A 469 -7.33 -35.06 36.65
CA ILE A 469 -8.12 -36.03 35.87
C ILE A 469 -7.42 -37.39 35.87
N VAL A 470 -6.11 -37.41 35.57
CA VAL A 470 -5.31 -38.64 35.58
C VAL A 470 -5.30 -39.26 36.97
N LEU A 471 -5.17 -38.46 38.03
CA LEU A 471 -5.21 -38.93 39.41
C LEU A 471 -6.60 -39.47 39.81
N PHE A 472 -7.69 -38.80 39.41
CA PHE A 472 -9.06 -39.28 39.63
C PHE A 472 -9.30 -40.64 38.97
N VAL A 473 -8.92 -40.77 37.69
CA VAL A 473 -9.04 -42.03 36.94
C VAL A 473 -8.15 -43.09 37.58
N GLY A 474 -6.90 -42.76 37.88
CA GLY A 474 -5.95 -43.63 38.56
C GLY A 474 -6.54 -44.17 39.86
N LEU A 475 -7.10 -43.32 40.72
CA LEU A 475 -7.72 -43.71 41.99
C LEU A 475 -8.86 -44.72 41.82
N LYS A 476 -9.63 -44.66 40.72
CA LYS A 476 -10.69 -45.62 40.41
C LYS A 476 -10.17 -46.98 39.98
N TYR A 477 -9.00 -47.01 39.35
CA TYR A 477 -8.35 -48.25 38.88
C TYR A 477 -7.30 -48.79 39.86
N VAL A 478 -6.98 -48.07 40.94
CA VAL A 478 -6.10 -48.55 42.02
C VAL A 478 -6.78 -49.75 42.67
N PRO A 479 -6.20 -50.96 42.55
CA PRO A 479 -6.75 -52.09 43.26
C PRO A 479 -6.60 -51.88 44.77
N PRO A 480 -7.51 -52.43 45.59
CA PRO A 480 -7.47 -52.22 47.03
C PRO A 480 -6.28 -52.90 47.74
N TYR A 481 -5.43 -53.62 47.00
CA TYR A 481 -4.22 -54.28 47.48
C TYR A 481 -2.92 -53.53 47.16
N VAL A 482 -2.96 -52.29 46.64
CA VAL A 482 -1.73 -51.50 46.39
C VAL A 482 -1.04 -51.16 47.71
N ILE A 483 0.19 -51.65 47.88
CA ILE A 483 1.04 -51.35 49.03
C ILE A 483 1.93 -50.15 48.68
N LEU A 484 1.76 -49.05 49.41
CA LEU A 484 2.63 -47.88 49.29
C LEU A 484 4.04 -48.21 49.80
N PRO A 485 5.11 -47.75 49.12
CA PRO A 485 6.46 -47.88 49.64
C PRO A 485 6.59 -47.30 51.05
N ARG A 486 7.39 -47.94 51.91
CA ARG A 486 7.55 -47.55 53.34
C ARG A 486 7.90 -46.07 53.53
N LEU A 487 8.72 -45.52 52.63
CA LEU A 487 9.08 -44.10 52.64
C LEU A 487 7.87 -43.19 52.41
N VAL A 488 7.03 -43.51 51.43
CA VAL A 488 5.84 -42.73 51.10
C VAL A 488 4.81 -42.80 52.22
N SER A 489 4.61 -43.99 52.80
CA SER A 489 3.73 -44.17 53.96
C SER A 489 4.23 -43.39 55.18
N SER A 490 5.53 -43.43 55.47
CA SER A 490 6.14 -42.64 56.55
C SER A 490 5.98 -41.13 56.34
N MET A 491 6.15 -40.64 55.11
CA MET A 491 5.90 -39.23 54.78
C MET A 491 4.43 -38.84 54.98
N LEU A 492 3.48 -39.63 54.46
CA LEU A 492 2.04 -39.34 54.59
C LEU A 492 1.56 -39.34 56.05
N ASN A 493 2.23 -40.07 56.94
CA ASN A 493 1.91 -40.13 58.36
C ASN A 493 2.65 -39.08 59.21
N SER A 494 3.53 -38.27 58.61
CA SER A 494 4.17 -37.16 59.31
C SER A 494 3.16 -36.07 59.65
N SER A 495 3.07 -35.69 60.94
CA SER A 495 2.18 -34.62 61.39
C SER A 495 2.47 -33.27 60.72
N PHE A 496 3.74 -33.06 60.32
CA PHE A 496 4.14 -31.86 59.56
C PHE A 496 3.44 -31.80 58.19
N ILE A 497 3.47 -32.89 57.42
CA ILE A 497 2.87 -32.97 56.08
C ILE A 497 1.34 -32.95 56.18
N GLU A 498 0.78 -33.65 57.16
CA GLU A 498 -0.67 -33.69 57.43
C GLU A 498 -1.24 -32.27 57.65
N ILE A 499 -0.54 -31.44 58.44
CA ILE A 499 -0.95 -30.05 58.71
C ILE A 499 -0.66 -29.14 57.51
N LEU A 500 0.54 -29.22 56.92
CA LEU A 500 0.96 -28.33 55.84
C LEU A 500 0.07 -28.45 54.59
N PHE A 501 -0.32 -29.67 54.22
CA PHE A 501 -1.12 -29.94 53.02
C PHE A 501 -2.60 -30.23 53.32
N LEU A 502 -3.02 -30.10 54.59
CA LEU A 502 -4.40 -30.36 55.05
C LEU A 502 -4.91 -31.73 54.59
N LEU A 503 -4.12 -32.77 54.86
CA LEU A 503 -4.48 -34.12 54.46
C LEU A 503 -5.66 -34.65 55.30
N PRO A 504 -6.53 -35.51 54.75
CA PRO A 504 -7.55 -36.22 55.52
C PRO A 504 -6.93 -36.95 56.71
N GLN A 505 -7.61 -36.91 57.85
CA GLN A 505 -7.17 -37.59 59.08
C GLN A 505 -7.03 -39.09 58.85
N ASN A 506 -5.94 -39.66 59.37
CA ASN A 506 -5.73 -41.11 59.34
C ASN A 506 -6.75 -41.81 60.27
N PRO A 507 -7.56 -42.78 59.79
CA PRO A 507 -8.53 -43.50 60.61
C PRO A 507 -7.91 -44.24 61.81
N GLU A 508 -6.61 -44.56 61.79
CA GLU A 508 -5.90 -45.18 62.93
C GLU A 508 -5.94 -44.33 64.23
N LYS A 509 -6.18 -43.01 64.15
CA LYS A 509 -6.29 -42.15 65.35
C LYS A 509 -7.60 -42.35 66.12
N ASN A 510 -8.62 -43.00 65.54
CA ASN A 510 -9.89 -43.31 66.19
C ASN A 510 -10.04 -44.83 66.40
N LEU A 511 -9.56 -45.31 67.54
CA LEU A 511 -9.52 -46.71 68.03
C LEU A 511 -10.88 -47.45 68.19
N ARG A 512 -11.95 -47.08 67.47
CA ARG A 512 -13.30 -47.62 67.70
C ARG A 512 -13.86 -48.60 66.65
N TYR A 513 -13.14 -48.90 65.57
CA TYR A 513 -13.62 -49.79 64.50
C TYR A 513 -12.51 -50.66 63.88
N SER A 514 -11.89 -51.55 64.68
CA SER A 514 -10.67 -52.28 64.31
C SER A 514 -10.85 -53.65 63.62
N HIS A 515 -12.06 -54.07 63.23
CA HIS A 515 -12.26 -55.49 62.86
C HIS A 515 -12.82 -55.80 61.46
N LEU A 516 -13.05 -54.82 60.57
CA LEU A 516 -13.64 -55.12 59.25
C LEU A 516 -13.07 -54.34 58.03
N ARG A 517 -11.91 -53.67 58.12
CA ARG A 517 -11.60 -52.57 57.17
C ARG A 517 -10.18 -52.50 56.58
N GLU A 518 -9.46 -53.62 56.43
CA GLU A 518 -8.14 -53.58 55.77
C GLU A 518 -8.21 -53.04 54.32
N HIS A 519 -9.33 -53.27 53.62
CA HIS A 519 -9.63 -52.71 52.30
C HIS A 519 -9.92 -51.19 52.33
N GLU A 520 -10.56 -50.67 53.39
CA GLU A 520 -10.85 -49.23 53.52
C GLU A 520 -9.58 -48.45 53.93
N GLU A 521 -8.70 -49.02 54.74
CA GLU A 521 -7.43 -48.41 55.17
C GLU A 521 -6.45 -48.17 54.01
N LYS A 522 -6.32 -49.14 53.10
CA LYS A 522 -5.45 -49.03 51.92
C LYS A 522 -6.00 -48.02 50.91
N TYR A 523 -7.32 -47.94 50.76
CA TYR A 523 -7.99 -46.94 49.94
C TYR A 523 -7.83 -45.51 50.49
N VAL A 524 -7.91 -45.34 51.81
CA VAL A 524 -7.64 -44.04 52.47
C VAL A 524 -6.20 -43.57 52.24
N SER A 525 -5.23 -44.49 52.27
CA SER A 525 -3.82 -44.15 52.02
C SER A 525 -3.59 -43.66 50.58
N ALA A 526 -4.26 -44.24 49.58
CA ALA A 526 -4.23 -43.77 48.20
C ALA A 526 -4.89 -42.39 48.04
N ILE A 527 -6.03 -42.13 48.70
CA ILE A 527 -6.67 -40.81 48.73
C ILE A 527 -5.74 -39.76 49.34
N ARG A 528 -5.03 -40.08 50.43
CA ARG A 528 -4.08 -39.16 51.07
C ARG A 528 -2.91 -38.83 50.14
N LEU A 529 -2.38 -39.82 49.40
CA LEU A 529 -1.33 -39.59 48.40
C LEU A 529 -1.82 -38.69 47.25
N VAL A 530 -2.98 -38.98 46.67
CA VAL A 530 -3.55 -38.16 45.60
C VAL A 530 -3.80 -36.73 46.08
N THR A 531 -4.37 -36.57 47.28
CA THR A 531 -4.59 -35.25 47.90
C THR A 531 -3.28 -34.48 48.05
N LEU A 532 -2.20 -35.13 48.49
CA LEU A 532 -0.88 -34.50 48.61
C LEU A 532 -0.36 -33.99 47.26
N ILE A 533 -0.44 -34.82 46.22
CA ILE A 533 0.00 -34.45 44.86
C ILE A 533 -0.85 -33.27 44.35
N GLU A 534 -2.16 -33.32 44.51
CA GLU A 534 -3.05 -32.25 44.08
C GLU A 534 -2.79 -30.93 44.81
N ARG A 535 -2.48 -30.98 46.12
CA ARG A 535 -2.13 -29.77 46.88
C ARG A 535 -0.77 -29.21 46.48
N PHE A 536 0.17 -30.06 46.08
CA PHE A 536 1.44 -29.61 45.49
C PHE A 536 1.22 -28.91 44.15
N PHE A 537 0.41 -29.49 43.26
CA PHE A 537 0.05 -28.86 41.98
C PHE A 537 -0.81 -27.60 42.15
N PHE A 538 -1.63 -27.52 43.21
CA PHE A 538 -2.31 -26.29 43.59
C PHE A 538 -1.31 -25.16 43.89
N LEU A 539 -0.25 -25.43 44.67
CA LEU A 539 0.78 -24.43 44.95
C LEU A 539 1.52 -24.01 43.69
N ILE A 540 1.88 -24.97 42.81
CA ILE A 540 2.49 -24.65 41.51
C ILE A 540 1.56 -23.78 40.68
N TYR A 541 0.28 -24.15 40.55
CA TYR A 541 -0.69 -23.39 39.77
C TYR A 541 -0.86 -21.98 40.33
N PHE A 542 -0.96 -21.84 41.65
CA PHE A 542 -1.14 -20.55 42.31
C PHE A 542 0.10 -19.65 42.13
N PHE A 543 1.29 -20.13 42.49
CA PHE A 543 2.51 -19.32 42.51
C PHE A 543 3.18 -19.18 41.14
N ALA A 544 3.20 -20.23 40.31
CA ALA A 544 3.95 -20.23 39.05
C ALA A 544 3.09 -19.85 37.82
N LEU A 545 1.76 -19.92 37.92
CA LEU A 545 0.87 -19.60 36.79
C LEU A 545 -0.07 -18.43 37.10
N MET A 546 -0.87 -18.52 38.16
CA MET A 546 -1.87 -17.51 38.48
C MET A 546 -1.24 -16.15 38.82
N ILE A 547 -0.28 -16.10 39.76
CA ILE A 547 0.35 -14.82 40.16
C ILE A 547 1.04 -14.14 38.97
N PRO A 548 1.94 -14.80 38.21
CA PRO A 548 2.59 -14.18 37.06
C PRO A 548 1.59 -13.70 36.00
N TYR A 549 0.51 -14.44 35.78
CA TYR A 549 -0.51 -14.06 34.81
C TYR A 549 -1.34 -12.85 35.26
N LEU A 550 -1.72 -12.79 36.54
CA LEU A 550 -2.42 -11.62 37.08
C LEU A 550 -1.54 -10.37 37.03
N CYS A 551 -0.25 -10.48 37.37
CA CYS A 551 0.70 -9.38 37.21
C CYS A 551 0.83 -8.94 35.75
N PHE A 552 0.91 -9.90 34.82
CA PHE A 552 0.96 -9.62 33.39
C PHE A 552 -0.27 -8.85 32.88
N LEU A 553 -1.48 -9.28 33.23
CA LEU A 553 -2.72 -8.63 32.76
C LEU A 553 -3.02 -7.29 33.44
N THR A 554 -2.73 -7.16 34.74
CA THR A 554 -2.95 -5.90 35.47
C THR A 554 -1.87 -4.87 35.19
N ARG A 555 -0.89 -5.19 34.34
CA ARG A 555 0.31 -4.37 34.07
C ARG A 555 1.06 -4.01 35.35
N PHE A 556 0.88 -4.80 36.40
CA PHE A 556 1.62 -4.65 37.64
C PHE A 556 3.00 -5.27 37.40
N GLU A 557 3.95 -4.43 37.01
CA GLU A 557 5.35 -4.81 37.07
C GLU A 557 5.71 -5.04 38.53
N LEU A 558 5.64 -6.29 38.98
CA LEU A 558 6.42 -6.70 40.14
C LEU A 558 7.87 -6.53 39.72
N LEU A 559 8.53 -5.53 40.33
CA LEU A 559 9.97 -5.35 40.38
C LEU A 559 10.67 -6.72 40.29
N ASN A 560 11.60 -6.83 39.34
CA ASN A 560 12.62 -7.86 39.32
C ASN A 560 13.13 -8.09 40.76
N PHE A 561 12.86 -9.26 41.30
CA PHE A 561 13.56 -9.84 42.45
C PHE A 561 14.01 -11.25 42.09
#